data_AF-A0A924PBT5-F1
#
_entry.id   AF-A0A924PBT5-F1
#
_cell.length_a   1.000
_cell.length_b   1.000
_cell.length_c   1.000
_cell.angle_alpha   90.00
_cell.angle_beta   90.00
_cell.angle_gamma   90.00
#
_symmetry.space_group_name_H-M   'P 1'
#
loop_
_entity.id
_entity.type
_entity.pdbx_description
1 polymer ?
#
loop_
_entity_poly.entity_id
_entity_poly.type
_entity_poly.pdbx_seq_one_letter_code
_entity_poly.pdbx_strand_id
1 'polypeptide(L)'
;MKSPPHQKKSSAVSAKDSTLTLANSSGASGTTGKKRPPRPALSSARNGLARRTPPKASKKVESPASILSVTAPAVSATSSPGLGDIEESLNYGRALFEKCDLLPARTAFLKALDFSRRCGNIPKTMESLSFLLRLAAEALDEKQIAQWEAELNQVMSENPSQLSPKTWYCKGMVARYQHDYLKAQKFFHRALREFRVELKTDPSVLREYLQCWHMVAVVVLHRGCKRRSFWLIEKLLAQYESVNLRGINGGLYVEMGMSRETLKDFDGAMVWYQKAHAAFLAEHNWYAHLYVLYAYARIARHQKNYSQAYWFIDLVEKAAAGNELVAILNEMKLERKRLEDDAIDLLIDSRKAVVKTREGGQISLRKQYVLLNILEALSAAHGKDEVDAERGLSKAEIIETVWKESYRPEAHDNKLYYNINRLRKLIEPDVRQPQYLLNWKEGYRLAPGLRVHLVGGNKLLREGES
;
A
#
# COMPACT_ATOMS: atom_id res chain seq x y z
N MET A 1 -61.82 12.80 -21.84
CA MET A 1 -63.19 12.73 -21.28
C MET A 1 -63.40 11.38 -20.63
N LYS A 2 -63.82 11.40 -19.35
CA LYS A 2 -64.57 10.39 -18.58
C LYS A 2 -64.05 8.93 -18.52
N SER A 3 -63.55 8.57 -17.33
CA SER A 3 -63.75 7.25 -16.68
C SER A 3 -65.25 7.05 -16.32
N PRO A 4 -65.71 5.96 -15.65
CA PRO A 4 -65.22 4.59 -15.37
C PRO A 4 -66.37 3.55 -15.76
N PRO A 5 -66.69 2.37 -15.14
CA PRO A 5 -66.10 1.66 -13.97
C PRO A 5 -66.08 0.10 -13.91
N HIS A 6 -65.32 -0.36 -12.89
CA HIS A 6 -65.52 -1.46 -11.91
C HIS A 6 -65.62 -2.97 -12.24
N GLN A 7 -64.63 -3.67 -11.65
CA GLN A 7 -64.69 -4.75 -10.63
C GLN A 7 -64.64 -6.26 -10.97
N LYS A 8 -63.69 -6.90 -10.26
CA LYS A 8 -63.63 -8.26 -9.66
C LYS A 8 -63.33 -9.45 -10.58
N LYS A 9 -62.17 -10.09 -10.34
CA LYS A 9 -62.06 -11.36 -9.57
C LYS A 9 -60.60 -11.79 -9.37
N SER A 10 -60.35 -12.34 -8.19
CA SER A 10 -59.12 -12.97 -7.72
C SER A 10 -58.98 -14.40 -8.28
N SER A 11 -57.77 -14.80 -8.67
CA SER A 11 -57.40 -16.21 -8.80
C SER A 11 -55.91 -16.42 -8.55
N ALA A 12 -55.62 -17.51 -7.84
CA ALA A 12 -54.35 -17.93 -7.26
C ALA A 12 -53.38 -18.59 -8.27
N VAL A 13 -52.06 -18.54 -7.97
CA VAL A 13 -51.03 -19.57 -8.24
C VAL A 13 -49.87 -19.27 -7.25
N SER A 14 -49.74 -19.97 -6.11
CA SER A 14 -49.01 -21.23 -5.86
C SER A 14 -47.48 -21.10 -5.97
N ALA A 15 -46.84 -20.96 -4.80
CA ALA A 15 -45.43 -21.23 -4.54
C ALA A 15 -45.26 -22.71 -4.14
N LYS A 16 -44.22 -23.37 -4.65
CA LYS A 16 -43.74 -24.67 -4.18
C LYS A 16 -42.40 -24.50 -3.48
N ASP A 17 -42.45 -24.52 -2.14
CA ASP A 17 -41.35 -24.95 -1.29
C ASP A 17 -41.44 -26.47 -1.12
N SER A 18 -40.29 -27.15 -1.24
CA SER A 18 -40.14 -28.57 -0.91
C SER A 18 -38.99 -28.71 0.09
N THR A 19 -39.39 -28.88 1.34
CA THR A 19 -38.60 -29.37 2.47
C THR A 19 -38.13 -30.81 2.23
N LEU A 20 -36.90 -31.12 2.62
CA LEU A 20 -36.48 -32.49 2.90
C LEU A 20 -35.67 -32.53 4.20
N THR A 21 -36.30 -33.19 5.15
CA THR A 21 -35.91 -33.55 6.51
C THR A 21 -34.84 -34.63 6.51
N LEU A 22 -33.85 -34.50 7.40
CA LEU A 22 -32.94 -35.59 7.80
C LEU A 22 -33.23 -35.94 9.26
N ALA A 23 -33.61 -37.20 9.49
CA ALA A 23 -33.81 -37.80 10.80
C ALA A 23 -32.55 -38.56 11.25
N ASN A 24 -32.31 -38.46 12.55
CA ASN A 24 -31.25 -39.06 13.33
C ASN A 24 -31.25 -40.59 13.33
N SER A 25 -30.08 -41.17 13.59
CA SER A 25 -29.96 -42.29 14.52
C SER A 25 -28.66 -42.20 15.33
N SER A 26 -28.74 -42.78 16.52
CA SER A 26 -28.03 -42.43 17.75
C SER A 26 -27.06 -43.51 18.22
N GLY A 27 -26.11 -43.11 19.08
CA GLY A 27 -25.46 -43.96 20.10
C GLY A 27 -23.95 -43.76 20.18
N ALA A 28 -23.26 -43.76 21.32
CA ALA A 28 -23.60 -43.58 22.73
C ALA A 28 -22.25 -43.45 23.51
N SER A 29 -22.34 -42.85 24.70
CA SER A 29 -21.49 -43.07 25.89
C SER A 29 -20.14 -42.33 26.10
N GLY A 30 -19.93 -41.88 27.34
CA GLY A 30 -18.63 -41.86 28.04
C GLY A 30 -17.97 -40.49 28.21
N THR A 31 -18.40 -39.64 29.14
CA THR A 31 -17.84 -39.46 30.51
C THR A 31 -16.48 -38.75 30.65
N THR A 32 -16.43 -37.92 31.71
CA THR A 32 -15.28 -37.35 32.44
C THR A 32 -14.72 -36.00 31.98
N GLY A 33 -15.12 -34.98 32.74
CA GLY A 33 -14.37 -33.74 32.83
C GLY A 33 -13.03 -33.95 33.55
N LYS A 34 -11.98 -33.32 33.02
CA LYS A 34 -10.72 -33.10 33.71
C LYS A 34 -10.29 -31.64 33.55
N LYS A 35 -10.16 -31.00 34.71
CA LYS A 35 -9.56 -29.68 34.96
C LYS A 35 -8.18 -29.59 34.31
N ARG A 36 -7.92 -28.49 33.59
CA ARG A 36 -6.56 -28.11 33.18
C ARG A 36 -5.86 -27.39 34.35
N PRO A 37 -4.60 -27.75 34.69
CA PRO A 37 -3.79 -26.97 35.62
C PRO A 37 -3.13 -25.77 34.91
N PRO A 38 -2.68 -24.74 35.67
CA PRO A 38 -2.14 -23.51 35.13
C PRO A 38 -0.69 -23.66 34.64
N ARG A 39 -0.31 -22.82 33.67
CA ARG A 39 1.07 -22.66 33.19
C ARG A 39 1.97 -22.12 34.32
N PRO A 40 3.22 -22.59 34.47
CA PRO A 40 4.17 -21.94 35.35
C PRO A 40 4.75 -20.69 34.67
N ALA A 41 4.84 -19.63 35.46
CA ALA A 41 5.60 -18.42 35.17
C ALA A 41 7.09 -18.77 35.07
N LEU A 42 7.75 -18.31 34.00
CA LEU A 42 9.21 -18.29 33.93
C LEU A 42 9.71 -16.89 34.30
N SER A 43 10.59 -16.93 35.29
CA SER A 43 11.21 -15.84 36.00
C SER A 43 12.15 -15.01 35.14
N SER A 44 12.21 -13.75 35.53
CA SER A 44 13.28 -12.79 35.30
C SER A 44 14.70 -13.39 35.27
N ALA A 45 15.43 -13.11 34.20
CA ALA A 45 16.88 -13.09 34.21
C ALA A 45 17.34 -11.72 33.68
N ARG A 46 17.73 -10.86 34.63
CA ARG A 46 18.59 -9.71 34.40
C ARG A 46 19.90 -10.22 33.82
N ASN A 47 20.35 -9.65 32.69
CA ASN A 47 21.77 -9.65 32.34
C ASN A 47 22.13 -8.30 31.73
N GLY A 48 23.22 -7.73 32.26
CA GLY A 48 23.60 -6.34 32.11
C GLY A 48 24.05 -5.94 30.72
N LEU A 49 23.55 -4.79 30.27
CA LEU A 49 24.16 -4.04 29.18
C LEU A 49 25.38 -3.28 29.72
N ALA A 50 26.57 -3.79 29.42
CA ALA A 50 27.79 -3.00 29.44
C ALA A 50 27.76 -2.01 28.27
N ARG A 51 27.80 -0.71 28.59
CA ARG A 51 27.99 0.39 27.66
C ARG A 51 29.31 0.19 26.89
N ARG A 52 29.23 0.04 25.57
CA ARG A 52 30.35 0.33 24.67
C ARG A 52 30.01 1.57 23.88
N THR A 53 30.80 2.61 24.12
CA THR A 53 30.84 3.87 23.37
C THR A 53 31.28 3.62 21.92
N PRO A 54 30.71 4.33 20.94
CA PRO A 54 31.18 4.24 19.56
C PRO A 54 32.40 5.16 19.34
N PRO A 55 33.35 4.80 18.46
CA PRO A 55 34.44 5.69 18.08
C PRO A 55 33.95 6.76 17.09
N LYS A 56 34.49 7.97 17.27
CA LYS A 56 34.30 9.13 16.39
C LYS A 56 34.85 8.83 14.99
N ALA A 57 34.00 8.91 13.97
CA ALA A 57 34.43 8.96 12.57
C ALA A 57 34.27 10.39 12.03
N SER A 58 35.39 10.93 11.56
CA SER A 58 35.55 12.24 10.93
C SER A 58 34.81 12.31 9.59
N LYS A 59 33.96 13.33 9.43
CA LYS A 59 33.32 13.67 8.15
C LYS A 59 34.36 14.29 7.21
N LYS A 60 34.62 13.64 6.09
CA LYS A 60 35.17 14.28 4.88
C LYS A 60 34.02 14.33 3.87
N VAL A 61 33.66 15.55 3.46
CA VAL A 61 32.61 15.83 2.48
C VAL A 61 33.24 15.74 1.10
N GLU A 62 32.81 14.77 0.28
CA GLU A 62 33.14 14.70 -1.15
C GLU A 62 31.82 14.65 -1.96
N SER A 63 31.78 15.43 -3.04
CA SER A 63 30.59 15.76 -3.85
C SER A 63 30.14 14.62 -4.78
N PRO A 64 28.84 14.48 -5.09
CA PRO A 64 28.30 13.35 -5.85
C PRO A 64 28.23 13.62 -7.38
N ALA A 65 29.37 13.72 -8.06
CA ALA A 65 29.38 13.94 -9.52
C ALA A 65 30.38 13.08 -10.34
N SER A 66 31.04 12.07 -9.75
CA SER A 66 32.18 11.39 -10.40
C SER A 66 32.17 9.87 -10.32
N ILE A 67 31.01 9.22 -10.43
CA ILE A 67 30.93 7.74 -10.51
C ILE A 67 30.05 7.33 -11.70
N LEU A 68 30.51 7.63 -12.91
CA LEU A 68 30.03 7.04 -14.16
C LEU A 68 31.24 6.70 -15.03
N SER A 69 31.92 5.60 -14.68
CA SER A 69 32.84 4.83 -15.53
C SER A 69 33.38 3.68 -14.68
N VAL A 70 32.64 2.57 -14.63
CA VAL A 70 33.20 1.30 -14.17
C VAL A 70 33.36 0.44 -15.41
N THR A 71 34.55 0.55 -16.01
CA THR A 71 35.09 -0.46 -16.91
C THR A 71 35.18 -1.79 -16.15
N ALA A 72 34.62 -2.84 -16.74
CA ALA A 72 34.65 -4.20 -16.20
C ALA A 72 36.08 -4.62 -15.80
N PRO A 73 36.29 -5.25 -14.63
CA PRO A 73 37.60 -5.75 -14.28
C PRO A 73 37.98 -6.92 -15.20
N ALA A 74 39.19 -6.85 -15.75
CA ALA A 74 39.79 -7.95 -16.48
C ALA A 74 40.00 -9.14 -15.54
N VAL A 75 39.15 -10.17 -15.68
CA VAL A 75 39.27 -11.43 -14.94
C VAL A 75 40.27 -12.31 -15.68
N SER A 76 41.39 -12.60 -15.00
CA SER A 76 42.40 -13.58 -15.39
C SER A 76 41.78 -14.95 -15.65
N ALA A 77 42.09 -15.54 -16.80
CA ALA A 77 41.60 -16.82 -17.26
C ALA A 77 42.30 -17.99 -16.56
N THR A 78 41.56 -18.84 -15.85
CA THR A 78 41.90 -20.27 -15.62
C THR A 78 40.67 -21.08 -15.19
N SER A 79 39.72 -21.22 -16.13
CA SER A 79 38.78 -22.35 -16.30
C SER A 79 37.66 -21.87 -17.22
N SER A 80 37.29 -22.66 -18.22
CA SER A 80 36.10 -22.37 -19.02
C SER A 80 34.88 -22.48 -18.10
N PRO A 81 34.05 -21.44 -17.95
CA PRO A 81 32.91 -21.49 -17.06
C PRO A 81 31.97 -22.62 -17.50
N GLY A 82 31.61 -23.48 -16.56
CA GLY A 82 30.69 -24.59 -16.78
C GLY A 82 29.23 -24.13 -16.75
N LEU A 83 28.32 -24.98 -17.22
CA LEU A 83 26.87 -24.79 -17.06
C LEU A 83 26.47 -24.55 -15.59
N GLY A 84 27.19 -25.16 -14.64
CA GLY A 84 26.98 -24.95 -13.20
C GLY A 84 27.20 -23.51 -12.75
N ASP A 85 28.20 -22.82 -13.31
CA ASP A 85 28.54 -21.44 -12.91
C ASP A 85 27.44 -20.43 -13.31
N ILE A 86 26.73 -20.71 -14.41
CA ILE A 86 25.59 -19.92 -14.87
C ILE A 86 24.42 -20.06 -13.89
N GLU A 87 24.05 -21.29 -13.56
CA GLU A 87 22.90 -21.55 -12.68
C GLU A 87 23.15 -21.10 -11.25
N GLU A 88 24.37 -21.29 -10.74
CA GLU A 88 24.77 -20.76 -9.44
C GLU A 88 24.64 -19.24 -9.40
N SER A 89 25.16 -18.53 -10.41
CA SER A 89 25.07 -17.07 -10.49
C SER A 89 23.61 -16.58 -10.59
N LEU A 90 22.77 -17.26 -11.37
CA LEU A 90 21.33 -16.96 -11.47
C LEU A 90 20.61 -17.19 -10.13
N ASN A 91 20.85 -18.32 -9.48
CA ASN A 91 20.19 -18.66 -8.20
C ASN A 91 20.65 -17.74 -7.07
N TYR A 92 21.94 -17.41 -7.04
CA TYR A 92 22.49 -16.45 -6.10
C TYR A 92 21.89 -15.05 -6.30
N GLY A 93 21.79 -14.59 -7.55
CA GLY A 93 21.13 -13.33 -7.88
C GLY A 93 19.66 -13.28 -7.46
N ARG A 94 18.90 -14.38 -7.62
CA ARG A 94 17.52 -14.48 -7.15
C ARG A 94 17.41 -14.42 -5.63
N ALA A 95 18.29 -15.14 -4.93
CA ALA A 95 18.29 -15.15 -3.47
C ALA A 95 18.61 -13.75 -2.90
N LEU A 96 19.53 -13.01 -3.53
CA LEU A 96 19.82 -11.62 -3.20
C LEU A 96 18.63 -10.71 -3.50
N PHE A 97 17.97 -10.89 -4.64
CA PHE A 97 16.74 -10.15 -4.97
C PHE A 97 15.64 -10.37 -3.93
N GLU A 98 15.39 -11.61 -3.52
CA GLU A 98 14.41 -11.95 -2.47
C GLU A 98 14.76 -11.32 -1.11
N LYS A 99 16.04 -11.02 -0.88
CA LYS A 99 16.54 -10.32 0.32
C LYS A 99 16.60 -8.80 0.19
N CYS A 100 16.13 -8.23 -0.92
CA CYS A 100 16.22 -6.80 -1.23
C CYS A 100 17.64 -6.28 -1.52
N ASP A 101 18.63 -7.16 -1.72
CA ASP A 101 20.02 -6.80 -2.05
C ASP A 101 20.19 -6.60 -3.56
N LEU A 102 19.60 -5.54 -4.11
CA LEU A 102 19.46 -5.37 -5.57
C LEU A 102 20.78 -5.11 -6.30
N LEU A 103 21.72 -4.38 -5.70
CA LEU A 103 23.05 -4.15 -6.29
C LEU A 103 23.87 -5.44 -6.41
N PRO A 104 24.05 -6.24 -5.33
CA PRO A 104 24.63 -7.58 -5.45
C PRO A 104 23.89 -8.48 -6.44
N ALA A 105 22.55 -8.46 -6.43
CA ALA A 105 21.74 -9.25 -7.37
C ALA A 105 22.06 -8.89 -8.83
N ARG A 106 22.17 -7.60 -9.15
CA ARG A 106 22.56 -7.11 -10.47
C ARG A 106 23.92 -7.64 -10.89
N THR A 107 24.92 -7.58 -10.01
CA THR A 107 26.26 -8.10 -10.28
C THR A 107 26.24 -9.59 -10.58
N ALA A 108 25.46 -10.37 -9.82
CA ALA A 108 25.30 -11.81 -10.05
C ALA A 108 24.64 -12.10 -11.41
N PHE A 109 23.62 -11.34 -11.80
CA PHE A 109 22.98 -11.52 -13.11
C PHE A 109 23.86 -11.07 -14.29
N LEU A 110 24.67 -10.02 -14.14
CA LEU A 110 25.67 -9.65 -15.14
C LEU A 110 26.72 -10.75 -15.31
N LYS A 111 27.18 -11.34 -14.20
CA LYS A 111 28.09 -12.50 -14.24
C LYS A 111 27.46 -13.70 -14.96
N ALA A 112 26.20 -14.00 -14.68
CA ALA A 112 25.46 -15.06 -15.38
C ALA A 112 25.29 -14.77 -16.87
N LEU A 113 25.05 -13.51 -17.24
CA LEU A 113 24.97 -13.07 -18.63
C LEU A 113 26.30 -13.30 -19.36
N ASP A 114 27.41 -12.88 -18.76
CA ASP A 114 28.74 -13.07 -19.34
C ASP A 114 29.10 -14.54 -19.53
N PHE A 115 28.81 -15.39 -18.53
CA PHE A 115 29.02 -16.83 -18.66
C PHE A 115 28.13 -17.46 -19.73
N SER A 116 26.84 -17.15 -19.76
CA SER A 116 25.93 -17.71 -20.76
C SER A 116 26.30 -17.32 -22.19
N ARG A 117 26.79 -16.09 -22.42
CA ARG A 117 27.34 -15.65 -23.70
C ARG A 117 28.60 -16.44 -24.09
N ARG A 118 29.56 -16.60 -23.18
CA ARG A 118 30.81 -17.35 -23.43
C ARG A 118 30.53 -18.82 -23.76
N CYS A 119 29.52 -19.41 -23.13
CA CYS A 119 29.11 -20.79 -23.39
C CYS A 119 28.16 -20.94 -24.59
N GLY A 120 27.73 -19.84 -25.25
CA GLY A 120 26.75 -19.87 -26.33
C GLY A 120 25.36 -20.37 -25.91
N ASN A 121 25.03 -20.33 -24.61
CA ASN A 121 23.74 -20.81 -24.11
C ASN A 121 22.68 -19.72 -24.24
N ILE A 122 21.97 -19.71 -25.37
CA ILE A 122 20.97 -18.70 -25.70
C ILE A 122 19.80 -18.67 -24.69
N PRO A 123 19.20 -19.80 -24.26
CA PRO A 123 18.15 -19.77 -23.24
C PRO A 123 18.58 -19.09 -21.94
N LYS A 124 19.78 -19.39 -21.44
CA LYS A 124 20.31 -18.77 -20.22
C LYS A 124 20.71 -17.30 -20.43
N THR A 125 21.15 -16.93 -21.63
CA THR A 125 21.39 -15.52 -22.01
C THR A 125 20.08 -14.72 -21.88
N MET A 126 19.00 -15.23 -22.46
CA MET A 126 17.67 -14.61 -22.34
C MET A 126 17.17 -14.58 -20.90
N GLU A 127 17.42 -15.63 -20.11
CA GLU A 127 17.04 -15.68 -18.68
C GLU A 127 17.79 -14.59 -17.88
N SER A 128 19.11 -14.45 -18.07
CA SER A 128 19.92 -13.41 -17.43
C SER A 128 19.47 -12.00 -17.81
N LEU A 129 19.26 -11.73 -19.11
CA LEU A 129 18.72 -10.46 -19.60
C LEU A 129 17.34 -10.15 -19.00
N SER A 130 16.49 -11.17 -18.87
CA SER A 130 15.17 -11.04 -18.28
C SER A 130 15.20 -10.62 -16.80
N PHE A 131 16.19 -11.06 -16.03
CA PHE A 131 16.37 -10.62 -14.64
C PHE A 131 16.93 -9.19 -14.55
N LEU A 132 17.90 -8.84 -15.40
CA LEU A 132 18.43 -7.46 -15.47
C LEU A 132 17.34 -6.46 -15.85
N LEU A 133 16.51 -6.83 -16.82
CA LEU A 133 15.36 -6.04 -17.24
C LEU A 133 14.33 -5.89 -16.10
N ARG A 134 14.09 -6.95 -15.32
CA ARG A 134 13.22 -6.88 -14.13
C ARG A 134 13.78 -5.97 -13.04
N LEU A 135 15.09 -6.01 -12.78
CA LEU A 135 15.75 -5.09 -11.84
C LEU A 135 15.62 -3.63 -12.29
N ALA A 136 15.86 -3.36 -13.57
CA ALA A 136 15.69 -2.03 -14.14
C ALA A 136 14.24 -1.53 -14.00
N ALA A 137 13.27 -2.42 -14.17
CA ALA A 137 11.85 -2.11 -13.97
C ALA A 137 11.51 -1.80 -12.50
N GLU A 138 12.05 -2.54 -11.53
CA GLU A 138 11.86 -2.24 -10.10
C GLU A 138 12.46 -0.88 -9.70
N ALA A 139 13.60 -0.55 -10.28
CA ALA A 139 14.28 0.74 -10.10
C ALA A 139 13.63 1.88 -10.90
N LEU A 140 12.64 1.59 -11.75
CA LEU A 140 12.05 2.54 -12.71
C LEU A 140 13.12 3.27 -13.56
N ASP A 141 14.20 2.58 -13.91
CA ASP A 141 15.29 3.12 -14.73
C ASP A 141 14.98 2.92 -16.22
N GLU A 142 14.35 3.93 -16.84
CA GLU A 142 13.93 3.90 -18.24
C GLU A 142 15.09 3.64 -19.22
N LYS A 143 16.30 4.12 -18.92
CA LYS A 143 17.47 3.94 -19.78
C LYS A 143 17.90 2.48 -19.79
N GLN A 144 18.01 1.87 -18.61
CA GLN A 144 18.35 0.46 -18.50
C GLN A 144 17.23 -0.44 -19.02
N ILE A 145 15.96 -0.09 -18.81
CA ILE A 145 14.83 -0.82 -19.41
C ILE A 145 14.98 -0.85 -20.93
N ALA A 146 15.20 0.31 -21.57
CA ALA A 146 15.36 0.39 -23.01
C ALA A 146 16.57 -0.41 -23.52
N GLN A 147 17.71 -0.32 -22.81
CA GLN A 147 18.91 -1.08 -23.14
C GLN A 147 18.67 -2.60 -23.12
N TRP A 148 18.19 -3.12 -21.98
CA TRP A 148 18.01 -4.56 -21.80
C TRP A 148 16.85 -5.11 -22.64
N GLU A 149 15.79 -4.31 -22.87
CA GLU A 149 14.70 -4.70 -23.77
C GLU A 149 15.17 -4.78 -25.22
N ALA A 150 15.98 -3.83 -25.70
CA ALA A 150 16.52 -3.86 -27.06
C ALA A 150 17.39 -5.09 -27.28
N GLU A 151 18.31 -5.37 -26.36
CA GLU A 151 19.19 -6.54 -26.44
C GLU A 151 18.41 -7.85 -26.37
N LEU A 152 17.44 -7.95 -25.45
CA LEU A 152 16.60 -9.13 -25.34
C LEU A 152 15.79 -9.36 -26.62
N ASN A 153 15.23 -8.31 -27.21
CA ASN A 153 14.48 -8.41 -28.47
C ASN A 153 15.37 -8.87 -29.63
N GLN A 154 16.61 -8.39 -29.69
CA GLN A 154 17.58 -8.83 -30.69
C GLN A 154 17.83 -10.34 -30.57
N VAL A 155 18.22 -10.82 -29.38
CA VAL A 155 18.50 -12.25 -29.14
C VAL A 155 17.26 -13.12 -29.45
N MET A 156 16.07 -12.65 -29.09
CA MET A 156 14.80 -13.34 -29.40
C MET A 156 14.52 -13.41 -30.90
N SER A 157 14.84 -12.36 -31.66
CA SER A 157 14.60 -12.29 -33.11
C SER A 157 15.57 -13.18 -33.90
N GLU A 158 16.81 -13.28 -33.42
CA GLU A 158 17.85 -14.13 -34.02
C GLU A 158 17.62 -15.62 -33.70
N ASN A 159 16.95 -15.93 -32.59
CA ASN A 159 16.80 -17.30 -32.08
C ASN A 159 15.33 -17.68 -31.76
N PRO A 160 14.40 -17.61 -32.73
CA PRO A 160 12.97 -17.80 -32.48
C PRO A 160 12.59 -19.22 -32.04
N SER A 161 13.41 -20.23 -32.35
CA SER A 161 13.18 -21.63 -31.96
C SER A 161 13.59 -21.94 -30.52
N GLN A 162 14.36 -21.07 -29.86
CA GLN A 162 14.90 -21.28 -28.51
C GLN A 162 14.24 -20.38 -27.46
N LEU A 163 13.12 -19.75 -27.80
CA LEU A 163 12.43 -18.81 -26.90
C LEU A 163 11.97 -19.49 -25.62
N SER A 164 12.35 -18.92 -24.48
CA SER A 164 11.89 -19.39 -23.18
C SER A 164 10.53 -18.74 -22.81
N PRO A 165 9.58 -19.50 -22.22
CA PRO A 165 8.35 -18.91 -21.69
C PRO A 165 8.63 -17.84 -20.62
N LYS A 166 9.72 -17.99 -19.87
CA LYS A 166 10.17 -17.03 -18.85
C LYS A 166 10.47 -15.65 -19.43
N THR A 167 10.94 -15.60 -20.68
CA THR A 167 11.20 -14.34 -21.37
C THR A 167 9.91 -13.55 -21.57
N TRP A 168 8.84 -14.21 -22.03
CA TRP A 168 7.51 -13.60 -22.14
C TRP A 168 6.95 -13.18 -20.80
N TYR A 169 7.15 -14.01 -19.76
CA TYR A 169 6.77 -13.65 -18.39
C TYR A 169 7.46 -12.36 -17.94
N CYS A 170 8.78 -12.22 -18.11
CA CYS A 170 9.49 -11.02 -17.70
C CYS A 170 9.10 -9.78 -18.51
N LYS A 171 8.87 -9.89 -19.82
CA LYS A 171 8.29 -8.78 -20.61
C LYS A 171 6.91 -8.37 -20.08
N GLY A 172 6.11 -9.34 -19.62
CA GLY A 172 4.84 -9.08 -18.94
C GLY A 172 5.03 -8.31 -17.62
N MET A 173 6.03 -8.68 -16.82
CA MET A 173 6.36 -7.96 -15.58
C MET A 173 6.78 -6.51 -15.84
N VAL A 174 7.62 -6.25 -16.84
CA VAL A 174 8.06 -4.89 -17.20
C VAL A 174 6.87 -4.04 -17.64
N ALA A 175 6.03 -4.57 -18.53
CA ALA A 175 4.81 -3.87 -18.95
C ALA A 175 3.88 -3.58 -17.76
N ARG A 176 3.82 -4.46 -16.75
CA ARG A 176 3.08 -4.21 -15.51
C ARG A 176 3.69 -3.05 -14.71
N TYR A 177 5.02 -2.99 -14.54
CA TYR A 177 5.69 -1.86 -13.86
C TYR A 177 5.47 -0.53 -14.59
N GLN A 178 5.40 -0.56 -15.92
CA GLN A 178 5.04 0.59 -16.76
C GLN A 178 3.53 0.89 -16.78
N HIS A 179 2.73 0.18 -15.99
CA HIS A 179 1.27 0.28 -15.94
C HIS A 179 0.53 0.00 -17.26
N ASP A 180 1.19 -0.61 -18.26
CA ASP A 180 0.55 -1.12 -19.48
C ASP A 180 0.01 -2.54 -19.26
N TYR A 181 -1.11 -2.60 -18.52
CA TYR A 181 -1.73 -3.86 -18.12
C TYR A 181 -2.26 -4.68 -19.30
N LEU A 182 -2.59 -4.03 -20.43
CA LEU A 182 -3.07 -4.74 -21.62
C LEU A 182 -1.93 -5.48 -22.31
N LYS A 183 -0.79 -4.80 -22.50
CA LYS A 183 0.44 -5.42 -23.05
C LYS A 183 0.97 -6.49 -22.11
N ALA A 184 0.97 -6.23 -20.80
CA ALA A 184 1.36 -7.21 -19.78
C ALA A 184 0.52 -8.49 -19.88
N GLN A 185 -0.82 -8.36 -19.96
CA GLN A 185 -1.70 -9.52 -20.10
C GLN A 185 -1.46 -10.31 -21.39
N LYS A 186 -1.20 -9.64 -22.53
CA LYS A 186 -0.85 -10.31 -23.78
C LYS A 186 0.42 -11.16 -23.63
N PHE A 187 1.45 -10.61 -22.99
CA PHE A 187 2.69 -11.34 -22.74
C PHE A 187 2.50 -12.50 -21.77
N PHE A 188 1.74 -12.34 -20.70
CA PHE A 188 1.45 -13.45 -19.78
C PHE A 188 0.64 -14.56 -20.46
N HIS A 189 -0.35 -14.25 -21.30
CA HIS A 189 -1.05 -15.29 -22.07
C HIS A 189 -0.13 -16.01 -23.06
N ARG A 190 0.86 -15.32 -23.64
CA ARG A 190 1.86 -15.95 -24.49
C ARG A 190 2.75 -16.90 -23.67
N ALA A 191 3.27 -16.44 -22.53
CA ALA A 191 4.03 -17.29 -21.61
C ALA A 191 3.23 -18.52 -21.16
N LEU A 192 1.95 -18.35 -20.80
CA LEU A 192 1.07 -19.46 -20.41
C LEU A 192 0.87 -20.50 -21.50
N ARG A 193 0.82 -20.08 -22.77
CA ARG A 193 0.70 -21.00 -23.90
C ARG A 193 1.93 -21.91 -23.98
N GLU A 194 3.11 -21.32 -23.88
CA GLU A 194 4.38 -22.07 -23.95
C GLU A 194 4.57 -22.96 -22.72
N PHE A 195 4.36 -22.43 -21.50
CA PHE A 195 4.42 -23.23 -20.27
C PHE A 195 3.42 -24.39 -20.28
N ARG A 196 2.24 -24.24 -20.90
CA ARG A 196 1.28 -25.35 -21.02
C ARG A 196 1.81 -26.47 -21.91
N VAL A 197 2.62 -26.15 -22.92
CA VAL A 197 3.27 -27.17 -23.77
C VAL A 197 4.37 -27.86 -22.96
N GLU A 198 5.24 -27.10 -22.32
CA GLU A 198 6.33 -27.63 -21.48
C GLU A 198 5.80 -28.50 -20.32
N LEU A 199 4.69 -28.12 -19.69
CA LEU A 199 4.10 -28.86 -18.57
C LEU A 199 3.66 -30.28 -18.95
N LYS A 200 3.39 -30.56 -20.24
CA LYS A 200 3.08 -31.91 -20.71
C LYS A 200 4.29 -32.84 -20.69
N THR A 201 5.48 -32.27 -20.82
CA THR A 201 6.76 -33.01 -20.91
C THR A 201 7.56 -32.93 -19.61
N ASP A 202 7.44 -31.82 -18.87
CA ASP A 202 8.16 -31.57 -17.64
C ASP A 202 7.20 -31.02 -16.57
N PRO A 203 6.73 -31.85 -15.63
CA PRO A 203 5.89 -31.41 -14.52
C PRO A 203 6.55 -30.38 -13.59
N SER A 204 7.89 -30.23 -13.62
CA SER A 204 8.62 -29.32 -12.73
C SER A 204 8.29 -27.84 -12.99
N VAL A 205 7.83 -27.49 -14.20
CA VAL A 205 7.44 -26.13 -14.58
C VAL A 205 6.07 -25.70 -14.04
N LEU A 206 5.39 -26.55 -13.27
CA LEU A 206 4.08 -26.25 -12.67
C LEU A 206 4.12 -24.95 -11.86
N ARG A 207 5.19 -24.71 -11.10
CA ARG A 207 5.35 -23.49 -10.29
C ARG A 207 5.33 -22.24 -11.18
N GLU A 208 6.15 -22.22 -12.23
CA GLU A 208 6.24 -21.11 -13.18
C GLU A 208 4.93 -20.89 -13.94
N TYR A 209 4.27 -21.98 -14.33
CA TYR A 209 2.95 -21.92 -14.95
C TYR A 209 1.92 -21.24 -14.04
N LEU A 210 1.88 -21.61 -12.76
CA LEU A 210 0.99 -21.01 -11.77
C LEU A 210 1.39 -19.57 -11.43
N GLN A 211 2.68 -19.25 -11.42
CA GLN A 211 3.17 -17.88 -11.25
C GLN A 211 2.66 -16.98 -12.37
N CYS A 212 2.59 -17.49 -13.59
CA CYS A 212 2.06 -16.75 -14.72
C CYS A 212 0.54 -16.55 -14.61
N TRP A 213 -0.22 -17.56 -14.17
CA TRP A 213 -1.65 -17.41 -13.88
C TRP A 213 -1.94 -16.40 -12.77
N HIS A 214 -1.14 -16.42 -11.70
CA HIS A 214 -1.18 -15.42 -10.65
C HIS A 214 -1.00 -14.03 -11.24
N MET A 215 0.04 -13.80 -12.06
CA MET A 215 0.25 -12.49 -12.70
C MET A 215 -0.90 -12.08 -13.63
N VAL A 216 -1.55 -13.01 -14.34
CA VAL A 216 -2.78 -12.72 -15.09
C VAL A 216 -3.88 -12.21 -14.17
N ALA A 217 -4.08 -12.81 -13.00
CA ALA A 217 -5.07 -12.33 -12.04
C ALA A 217 -4.77 -10.89 -11.57
N VAL A 218 -3.50 -10.59 -11.31
CA VAL A 218 -3.03 -9.25 -10.90
C VAL A 218 -3.36 -8.21 -11.98
N VAL A 219 -2.97 -8.44 -13.24
CA VAL A 219 -3.26 -7.45 -14.31
C VAL A 219 -4.75 -7.34 -14.61
N VAL A 220 -5.52 -8.41 -14.48
CA VAL A 220 -6.99 -8.37 -14.62
C VAL A 220 -7.62 -7.51 -13.52
N LEU A 221 -7.10 -7.57 -12.29
CA LEU A 221 -7.53 -6.71 -11.18
C LEU A 221 -7.25 -5.23 -11.48
N HIS A 222 -6.02 -4.89 -11.87
CA HIS A 222 -5.63 -3.51 -12.17
C HIS A 222 -6.36 -2.92 -13.38
N ARG A 223 -6.85 -3.76 -14.30
CA ARG A 223 -7.76 -3.33 -15.38
C ARG A 223 -9.19 -3.05 -14.93
N GLY A 224 -9.50 -3.21 -13.64
CA GLY A 224 -10.83 -3.00 -13.07
C GLY A 224 -11.76 -4.21 -13.16
N CYS A 225 -11.31 -5.34 -13.72
CA CYS A 225 -12.11 -6.57 -13.84
C CYS A 225 -12.11 -7.39 -12.54
N LYS A 226 -12.50 -6.76 -11.44
CA LYS A 226 -12.42 -7.25 -10.05
C LYS A 226 -13.02 -8.66 -9.87
N ARG A 227 -14.25 -8.88 -10.34
CA ARG A 227 -14.95 -10.18 -10.21
C ARG A 227 -14.18 -11.32 -10.91
N ARG A 228 -13.60 -11.04 -12.08
CA ARG A 228 -12.85 -12.04 -12.85
C ARG A 228 -11.52 -12.38 -12.18
N SER A 229 -10.82 -11.38 -11.65
CA SER A 229 -9.59 -11.60 -10.88
C SER A 229 -9.88 -12.44 -9.64
N PHE A 230 -10.89 -12.06 -8.85
CA PHE A 230 -11.31 -12.80 -7.66
C PHE A 230 -11.62 -14.27 -7.97
N TRP A 231 -12.46 -14.52 -8.98
CA TRP A 231 -12.80 -15.89 -9.40
C TRP A 231 -11.55 -16.69 -9.80
N LEU A 232 -10.60 -16.07 -10.51
CA LEU A 232 -9.38 -16.74 -10.94
C LEU A 232 -8.50 -17.13 -9.73
N ILE A 233 -8.30 -16.21 -8.78
CA ILE A 233 -7.51 -16.46 -7.57
C ILE A 233 -8.17 -17.55 -6.72
N GLU A 234 -9.50 -17.49 -6.55
CA GLU A 234 -10.26 -18.51 -5.82
C GLU A 234 -10.09 -19.90 -6.46
N LYS A 235 -10.14 -19.99 -7.79
CA LYS A 235 -9.89 -21.26 -8.50
C LYS A 235 -8.46 -21.76 -8.33
N LEU A 236 -7.47 -20.88 -8.39
CA LEU A 236 -6.07 -21.26 -8.18
C LEU A 236 -5.85 -21.76 -6.75
N LEU A 237 -6.39 -21.08 -5.74
CA LEU A 237 -6.29 -21.51 -4.35
C LEU A 237 -7.03 -22.83 -4.10
N ALA A 238 -8.27 -22.96 -4.57
CA ALA A 238 -9.05 -24.19 -4.40
C ALA A 238 -8.34 -25.44 -4.97
N GLN A 239 -7.55 -25.26 -6.02
CA GLN A 239 -6.84 -26.35 -6.67
C GLN A 239 -5.42 -26.58 -6.13
N TYR A 240 -4.71 -25.53 -5.70
CA TYR A 240 -3.27 -25.59 -5.44
C TYR A 240 -2.84 -25.09 -4.05
N GLU A 241 -3.74 -24.58 -3.20
CA GLU A 241 -3.39 -24.07 -1.86
C GLU A 241 -2.69 -25.16 -1.03
N SER A 242 -3.19 -26.40 -1.05
CA SER A 242 -2.63 -27.53 -0.29
C SER A 242 -1.25 -27.99 -0.77
N VAL A 243 -0.86 -27.67 -2.01
CA VAL A 243 0.47 -28.01 -2.56
C VAL A 243 1.55 -27.14 -1.93
N ASN A 244 1.18 -25.98 -1.36
CA ASN A 244 2.06 -25.05 -0.66
C ASN A 244 3.32 -24.68 -1.45
N LEU A 245 3.13 -24.26 -2.70
CA LEU A 245 4.23 -23.93 -3.60
C LEU A 245 4.89 -22.61 -3.19
N ARG A 246 6.19 -22.68 -2.89
CA ARG A 246 7.03 -21.52 -2.57
C ARG A 246 6.92 -20.45 -3.65
N GLY A 247 6.68 -19.20 -3.22
CA GLY A 247 6.58 -18.02 -4.07
C GLY A 247 5.23 -17.87 -4.79
N ILE A 248 4.32 -18.83 -4.65
CA ILE A 248 3.00 -18.81 -5.29
C ILE A 248 1.91 -18.52 -4.27
N ASN A 249 1.81 -19.32 -3.22
CA ASN A 249 0.72 -19.21 -2.24
C ASN A 249 0.70 -17.84 -1.58
N GLY A 250 1.86 -17.34 -1.13
CA GLY A 250 1.98 -16.00 -0.56
C GLY A 250 1.45 -14.92 -1.51
N GLY A 251 1.80 -14.99 -2.79
CA GLY A 251 1.31 -14.06 -3.82
C GLY A 251 -0.21 -14.14 -3.99
N LEU A 252 -0.76 -15.34 -4.13
CA LEU A 252 -2.21 -15.55 -4.24
C LEU A 252 -2.97 -15.02 -3.01
N TYR A 253 -2.41 -15.17 -1.81
CA TYR A 253 -3.00 -14.62 -0.60
C TYR A 253 -3.02 -13.09 -0.60
N VAL A 254 -1.95 -12.44 -1.06
CA VAL A 254 -1.93 -10.96 -1.22
C VAL A 254 -3.02 -10.52 -2.19
N GLU A 255 -3.14 -11.15 -3.34
CA GLU A 255 -4.15 -10.77 -4.35
C GLU A 255 -5.58 -11.03 -3.89
N MET A 256 -5.81 -12.09 -3.11
CA MET A 256 -7.09 -12.35 -2.46
C MET A 256 -7.42 -11.25 -1.44
N GLY A 257 -6.42 -10.86 -0.62
CA GLY A 257 -6.54 -9.72 0.30
C GLY A 257 -6.87 -8.42 -0.42
N MET A 258 -6.19 -8.11 -1.54
CA MET A 258 -6.44 -6.91 -2.34
C MET A 258 -7.84 -6.92 -2.96
N SER A 259 -8.31 -8.09 -3.40
CA SER A 259 -9.66 -8.24 -3.93
C SER A 259 -10.72 -7.97 -2.85
N ARG A 260 -10.51 -8.44 -1.62
CA ARG A 260 -11.38 -8.19 -0.44
C ARG A 260 -11.34 -6.73 -0.01
N GLU A 261 -10.16 -6.12 0.05
CA GLU A 261 -9.96 -4.70 0.34
C GLU A 261 -10.72 -3.83 -0.67
N THR A 262 -10.66 -4.20 -1.95
CA THR A 262 -11.39 -3.52 -3.03
C THR A 262 -12.92 -3.61 -2.87
N LEU A 263 -13.41 -4.65 -2.20
CA LEU A 263 -14.82 -4.83 -1.82
C LEU A 263 -15.16 -4.17 -0.48
N LYS A 264 -14.21 -3.46 0.16
CA LYS A 264 -14.30 -2.86 1.49
C LYS A 264 -14.51 -3.87 2.63
N ASP A 265 -14.21 -5.14 2.38
CA ASP A 265 -14.14 -6.20 3.40
C ASP A 265 -12.74 -6.19 4.03
N PHE A 266 -12.50 -5.21 4.91
CA PHE A 266 -11.18 -4.96 5.49
C PHE A 266 -10.75 -6.05 6.48
N ASP A 267 -11.69 -6.61 7.24
CA ASP A 267 -11.42 -7.70 8.17
C ASP A 267 -11.06 -8.98 7.42
N GLY A 268 -11.84 -9.31 6.37
CA GLY A 268 -11.51 -10.42 5.48
C GLY A 268 -10.17 -10.22 4.76
N ALA A 269 -9.88 -9.01 4.29
CA ALA A 269 -8.59 -8.68 3.68
C ALA A 269 -7.42 -8.92 4.65
N MET A 270 -7.56 -8.50 5.91
CA MET A 270 -6.53 -8.68 6.95
C MET A 270 -6.18 -10.16 7.17
N VAL A 271 -7.18 -11.04 7.21
CA VAL A 271 -6.96 -12.50 7.36
C VAL A 271 -6.09 -13.04 6.22
N TRP A 272 -6.36 -12.63 4.98
CA TRP A 272 -5.56 -13.07 3.82
C TRP A 272 -4.15 -12.48 3.83
N TYR A 273 -4.00 -11.21 4.22
CA TYR A 273 -2.67 -10.62 4.38
C TYR A 273 -1.85 -11.28 5.50
N GLN A 274 -2.49 -11.75 6.58
CA GLN A 274 -1.81 -12.55 7.61
C GLN A 274 -1.35 -13.92 7.09
N LYS A 275 -2.14 -14.59 6.24
CA LYS A 275 -1.68 -15.80 5.54
C LYS A 275 -0.47 -15.50 4.64
N ALA A 276 -0.52 -14.40 3.87
CA ALA A 276 0.59 -13.97 3.02
C ALA A 276 1.86 -13.67 3.84
N HIS A 277 1.70 -12.95 4.96
CA HIS A 277 2.78 -12.64 5.89
C HIS A 277 3.48 -13.91 6.39
N ALA A 278 2.72 -14.88 6.88
CA ALA A 278 3.25 -16.15 7.36
C ALA A 278 3.99 -16.92 6.25
N ALA A 279 3.42 -16.95 5.04
CA ALA A 279 4.03 -17.61 3.88
C ALA A 279 5.40 -16.97 3.52
N PHE A 280 5.47 -15.65 3.36
CA PHE A 280 6.72 -15.01 2.95
C PHE A 280 7.80 -15.01 4.04
N LEU A 281 7.42 -14.98 5.32
CA LEU A 281 8.38 -15.19 6.40
C LEU A 281 8.97 -16.60 6.40
N ALA A 282 8.14 -17.62 6.18
CA ALA A 282 8.59 -19.01 6.08
C ALA A 282 9.49 -19.24 4.86
N GLU A 283 9.25 -18.53 3.76
CA GLU A 283 10.07 -18.59 2.54
C GLU A 283 11.34 -17.73 2.58
N HIS A 284 11.47 -16.86 3.60
CA HIS A 284 12.48 -15.81 3.66
C HIS A 284 12.48 -14.86 2.45
N ASN A 285 11.30 -14.60 1.88
CA ASN A 285 11.10 -13.69 0.76
C ASN A 285 10.76 -12.28 1.26
N TRP A 286 11.80 -11.55 1.68
CA TRP A 286 11.67 -10.20 2.23
C TRP A 286 11.10 -9.22 1.22
N TYR A 287 11.51 -9.32 -0.05
CA TYR A 287 10.99 -8.50 -1.13
C TYR A 287 9.46 -8.54 -1.20
N ALA A 288 8.87 -9.74 -1.26
CA ALA A 288 7.42 -9.87 -1.31
C ALA A 288 6.74 -9.51 0.02
N HIS A 289 7.43 -9.73 1.14
CA HIS A 289 6.95 -9.35 2.48
C HIS A 289 6.76 -7.83 2.63
N LEU A 290 7.61 -7.00 2.01
CA LEU A 290 7.44 -5.55 2.03
C LEU A 290 6.07 -5.12 1.47
N TYR A 291 5.57 -5.80 0.42
CA TYR A 291 4.26 -5.53 -0.13
C TYR A 291 3.10 -5.96 0.80
N VAL A 292 3.33 -6.92 1.69
CA VAL A 292 2.36 -7.28 2.75
C VAL A 292 2.33 -6.20 3.84
N LEU A 293 3.49 -5.69 4.25
CA LEU A 293 3.57 -4.58 5.21
C LEU A 293 2.90 -3.32 4.63
N TYR A 294 3.10 -3.05 3.35
CA TYR A 294 2.36 -2.01 2.64
C TYR A 294 0.85 -2.23 2.72
N ALA A 295 0.38 -3.45 2.45
CA ALA A 295 -1.04 -3.77 2.55
C ALA A 295 -1.59 -3.54 3.96
N TYR A 296 -0.83 -3.87 5.01
CA TYR A 296 -1.20 -3.54 6.39
C TYR A 296 -1.32 -2.04 6.64
N ALA A 297 -0.41 -1.23 6.09
CA ALA A 297 -0.51 0.23 6.18
C ALA A 297 -1.83 0.75 5.57
N ARG A 298 -2.22 0.24 4.39
CA ARG A 298 -3.47 0.62 3.74
C ARG A 298 -4.69 0.24 4.58
N ILE A 299 -4.73 -0.99 5.11
CA ILE A 299 -5.84 -1.44 5.95
C ILE A 299 -5.91 -0.61 7.24
N ALA A 300 -4.78 -0.36 7.91
CA ALA A 300 -4.74 0.47 9.11
C ALA A 300 -5.23 1.90 8.83
N ARG A 301 -4.89 2.50 7.67
CA ARG A 301 -5.46 3.79 7.25
C ARG A 301 -6.97 3.70 7.06
N HIS A 302 -7.48 2.67 6.38
CA HIS A 302 -8.92 2.48 6.20
C HIS A 302 -9.67 2.26 7.52
N GLN A 303 -9.02 1.64 8.50
CA GLN A 303 -9.51 1.49 9.87
C GLN A 303 -9.30 2.75 10.74
N LYS A 304 -8.77 3.85 10.16
CA LYS A 304 -8.43 5.11 10.84
C LYS A 304 -7.40 4.95 11.98
N ASN A 305 -6.65 3.85 12.00
CA ASN A 305 -5.53 3.67 12.91
C ASN A 305 -4.24 4.23 12.28
N TYR A 306 -4.16 5.56 12.22
CA TYR A 306 -3.08 6.27 11.52
C TYR A 306 -1.70 6.02 12.13
N SER A 307 -1.60 5.88 13.46
CA SER A 307 -0.33 5.57 14.13
C SER A 307 0.24 4.24 13.67
N GLN A 308 -0.60 3.21 13.56
CA GLN A 308 -0.19 1.90 13.06
C GLN A 308 0.16 1.94 11.57
N ALA A 309 -0.60 2.70 10.77
CA ALA A 309 -0.30 2.85 9.36
C ALA A 309 1.04 3.57 9.11
N TYR A 310 1.34 4.67 9.83
CA TYR A 310 2.66 5.32 9.77
C TYR A 310 3.77 4.35 10.19
N TRP A 311 3.56 3.57 11.26
CA TRP A 311 4.55 2.59 11.71
C TRP A 311 4.91 1.56 10.63
N PHE A 312 3.91 1.05 9.91
CA PHE A 312 4.15 0.13 8.79
C PHE A 312 4.86 0.80 7.61
N ILE A 313 4.50 2.03 7.26
CA ILE A 313 5.18 2.80 6.20
C ILE A 313 6.64 3.01 6.58
N ASP A 314 6.92 3.48 7.79
CA ASP A 314 8.29 3.72 8.29
C ASP A 314 9.10 2.41 8.31
N LEU A 315 8.48 1.28 8.63
CA LEU A 315 9.13 -0.02 8.62
C LEU A 315 9.51 -0.44 7.19
N VAL A 316 8.62 -0.25 6.21
CA VAL A 316 8.92 -0.52 4.80
C VAL A 316 10.02 0.39 4.28
N GLU A 317 9.96 1.70 4.56
CA GLU A 317 10.98 2.66 4.14
C GLU A 317 12.37 2.33 4.73
N LYS A 318 12.42 1.90 5.99
CA LYS A 318 13.68 1.44 6.62
C LYS A 318 14.19 0.12 6.05
N ALA A 319 13.30 -0.83 5.76
CA ALA A 319 13.69 -2.12 5.20
C ALA A 319 14.09 -2.02 3.72
N ALA A 320 13.50 -1.07 3.00
CA ALA A 320 13.87 -0.71 1.63
C ALA A 320 14.93 0.40 1.60
N ALA A 321 15.67 0.62 2.68
CA ALA A 321 16.70 1.65 2.76
C ALA A 321 17.76 1.41 1.68
N GLY A 322 17.74 2.27 0.67
CA GLY A 322 18.47 2.13 -0.59
C GLY A 322 17.75 2.92 -1.68
N ASN A 323 18.41 3.16 -2.81
CA ASN A 323 17.84 3.89 -3.94
C ASN A 323 17.29 2.96 -5.04
N GLU A 324 17.26 1.65 -4.80
CA GLU A 324 17.00 0.65 -5.84
C GLU A 324 15.57 0.13 -5.87
N LEU A 325 14.87 0.10 -4.72
CA LEU A 325 13.46 -0.33 -4.61
C LEU A 325 12.49 0.83 -4.88
N VAL A 326 12.71 1.52 -5.99
CA VAL A 326 12.02 2.80 -6.30
C VAL A 326 10.52 2.61 -6.45
N ALA A 327 10.06 1.51 -7.04
CA ALA A 327 8.63 1.24 -7.24
C ALA A 327 7.84 1.23 -5.92
N ILE A 328 8.24 0.42 -4.95
CA ILE A 328 7.55 0.36 -3.64
C ILE A 328 7.74 1.64 -2.82
N LEU A 329 8.91 2.29 -2.88
CA LEU A 329 9.13 3.57 -2.20
C LEU A 329 8.22 4.68 -2.73
N ASN A 330 7.92 4.68 -4.03
CA ASN A 330 6.94 5.61 -4.61
C ASN A 330 5.53 5.31 -4.11
N GLU A 331 5.13 4.04 -3.99
CA GLU A 331 3.86 3.67 -3.37
C GLU A 331 3.79 4.11 -1.90
N MET A 332 4.89 4.03 -1.14
CA MET A 332 4.95 4.50 0.25
C MET A 332 4.73 6.01 0.33
N LYS A 333 5.38 6.79 -0.54
CA LYS A 333 5.18 8.25 -0.62
C LYS A 333 3.73 8.60 -0.94
N LEU A 334 3.12 7.89 -1.88
CA LEU A 334 1.70 8.10 -2.23
C LEU A 334 0.79 7.75 -1.05
N GLU A 335 1.04 6.65 -0.36
CA GLU A 335 0.23 6.24 0.78
C GLU A 335 0.40 7.17 1.99
N ARG A 336 1.63 7.62 2.26
CA ARG A 336 1.93 8.63 3.29
C ARG A 336 1.14 9.91 3.02
N LYS A 337 1.13 10.38 1.77
CA LYS A 337 0.32 11.55 1.37
C LYS A 337 -1.18 11.31 1.59
N ARG A 338 -1.71 10.15 1.16
CA ARG A 338 -3.12 9.79 1.42
C ARG A 338 -3.44 9.78 2.90
N LEU A 339 -2.51 9.31 3.72
CA LEU A 339 -2.68 9.25 5.15
C LEU A 339 -2.61 10.64 5.79
N GLU A 340 -1.73 11.51 5.33
CA GLU A 340 -1.71 12.93 5.72
C GLU A 340 -3.03 13.60 5.39
N ASP A 341 -3.55 13.40 4.17
CA ASP A 341 -4.84 13.92 3.72
C ASP A 341 -6.01 13.35 4.56
N ASP A 342 -6.01 12.04 4.84
CA ASP A 342 -7.04 11.37 5.65
C ASP A 342 -6.94 11.70 7.15
N ALA A 343 -5.76 12.10 7.62
CA ALA A 343 -5.52 12.50 9.01
C ALA A 343 -5.93 13.96 9.28
N ILE A 344 -6.29 14.76 8.26
CA ILE A 344 -6.82 16.10 8.45
C ILE A 344 -8.17 16.01 9.20
N ASP A 345 -8.24 16.63 10.37
CA ASP A 345 -9.46 16.72 11.17
C ASP A 345 -10.44 17.75 10.61
N LEU A 346 -9.89 18.87 10.14
CA LEU A 346 -10.65 20.03 9.69
C LEU A 346 -9.97 20.67 8.49
N LEU A 347 -10.62 20.60 7.33
CA LEU A 347 -10.22 21.28 6.10
C LEU A 347 -11.12 22.48 5.86
N ILE A 348 -10.54 23.66 5.77
CA ILE A 348 -11.25 24.94 5.59
C ILE A 348 -10.85 25.52 4.24
N ASP A 349 -11.75 25.54 3.28
CA ASP A 349 -11.57 26.19 1.98
C ASP A 349 -12.29 27.54 2.00
N SER A 350 -11.54 28.58 2.34
CA SER A 350 -12.00 29.97 2.43
C SER A 350 -12.56 30.47 1.09
N ARG A 351 -11.92 30.08 -0.02
CA ARG A 351 -12.30 30.53 -1.37
C ARG A 351 -13.66 30.00 -1.77
N LYS A 352 -13.97 28.76 -1.38
CA LYS A 352 -15.27 28.13 -1.68
C LYS A 352 -16.30 28.34 -0.56
N ALA A 353 -15.88 28.91 0.57
CA ALA A 353 -16.62 28.97 1.84
C ALA A 353 -17.16 27.58 2.22
N VAL A 354 -16.24 26.61 2.29
CA VAL A 354 -16.55 25.20 2.56
C VAL A 354 -15.66 24.71 3.69
N VAL A 355 -16.24 23.96 4.61
CA VAL A 355 -15.53 23.25 5.67
C VAL A 355 -15.79 21.76 5.50
N LYS A 356 -14.76 20.93 5.58
CA LYS A 356 -14.88 19.47 5.60
C LYS A 356 -14.27 18.97 6.90
N THR A 357 -15.04 18.21 7.66
CA THR A 357 -14.59 17.61 8.92
C THR A 357 -14.22 16.14 8.69
N ARG A 358 -13.47 15.53 9.62
CA ARG A 358 -13.10 14.11 9.55
C ARG A 358 -14.31 13.19 9.70
N GLU A 359 -15.21 13.51 10.62
CA GLU A 359 -16.38 12.68 10.92
C GLU A 359 -17.63 13.11 10.14
N GLY A 360 -17.71 14.38 9.76
CA GLY A 360 -18.82 14.95 9.00
C GLY A 360 -18.53 15.08 7.51
N GLY A 361 -19.58 15.42 6.77
CA GLY A 361 -19.48 15.70 5.35
C GLY A 361 -18.91 17.09 5.06
N GLN A 362 -19.04 17.48 3.79
CA GLN A 362 -18.75 18.85 3.37
C GLN A 362 -19.88 19.79 3.82
N ILE A 363 -19.53 20.84 4.56
CA ILE A 363 -20.42 21.87 5.08
C ILE A 363 -20.18 23.16 4.30
N SER A 364 -21.24 23.76 3.75
CA SER A 364 -21.13 25.06 3.08
C SER A 364 -21.45 26.21 4.03
N LEU A 365 -20.53 27.17 4.13
CA LEU A 365 -20.66 28.40 4.91
C LEU A 365 -20.88 29.64 4.04
N ARG A 366 -21.27 29.49 2.76
CA ARG A 366 -21.43 30.60 1.80
C ARG A 366 -22.33 31.76 2.27
N LYS A 367 -23.32 31.50 3.12
CA LYS A 367 -24.21 32.54 3.67
C LYS A 367 -23.88 32.90 5.12
N GLN A 368 -22.81 32.32 5.67
CA GLN A 368 -22.44 32.36 7.08
C GLN A 368 -20.98 32.82 7.23
N TYR A 369 -20.63 33.92 6.55
CA TYR A 369 -19.27 34.46 6.50
C TYR A 369 -18.68 34.73 7.89
N VAL A 370 -19.49 35.15 8.85
CA VAL A 370 -19.08 35.35 10.24
C VAL A 370 -18.53 34.06 10.85
N LEU A 371 -19.19 32.92 10.62
CA LEU A 371 -18.73 31.63 11.15
C LEU A 371 -17.44 31.17 10.48
N LEU A 372 -17.31 31.42 9.18
CA LEU A 372 -16.07 31.16 8.44
C LEU A 372 -14.91 32.00 8.97
N ASN A 373 -15.12 33.31 9.17
CA ASN A 373 -14.10 34.22 9.70
C ASN A 373 -13.66 33.83 11.12
N ILE A 374 -14.59 33.41 11.99
CA ILE A 374 -14.23 32.87 13.32
C ILE A 374 -13.34 31.65 13.17
N LEU A 375 -13.70 30.73 12.28
CA LEU A 375 -12.94 29.50 12.09
C LEU A 375 -11.56 29.77 11.47
N GLU A 376 -11.45 30.73 10.54
CA GLU A 376 -10.18 31.20 9.98
C GLU A 376 -9.28 31.82 11.05
N ALA A 377 -9.82 32.70 11.89
CA ALA A 377 -9.08 33.34 12.98
C ALA A 377 -8.54 32.29 13.96
N LEU A 378 -9.40 31.35 14.40
CA LEU A 378 -9.01 30.27 15.30
C LEU A 378 -7.99 29.33 14.67
N SER A 379 -8.11 29.04 13.36
CA SER A 379 -7.15 28.19 12.64
C SER A 379 -5.80 28.86 12.46
N ALA A 380 -5.78 30.18 12.23
CA ALA A 380 -4.56 30.97 12.13
C ALA A 380 -3.81 31.00 13.48
N ALA A 381 -4.55 31.08 14.60
CA ALA A 381 -3.96 30.99 15.93
C ALA A 381 -3.47 29.56 16.26
N HIS A 382 -4.22 28.53 15.87
CA HIS A 382 -3.88 27.12 16.10
C HIS A 382 -2.62 26.65 15.36
N GLY A 383 -2.19 27.37 14.32
CA GLY A 383 -1.03 27.04 13.49
C GLY A 383 0.26 27.80 13.80
N LYS A 384 0.26 28.71 14.79
CA LYS A 384 1.48 29.42 15.24
C LYS A 384 2.08 28.65 16.41
N ASP A 385 3.38 28.31 16.33
CA ASP A 385 4.31 27.67 17.30
C ASP A 385 3.72 26.78 18.42
N GLU A 386 4.42 25.69 18.82
CA GLU A 386 3.90 24.72 19.83
C GLU A 386 3.37 25.36 21.14
N VAL A 387 3.86 26.55 21.50
CA VAL A 387 3.41 27.32 22.68
C VAL A 387 2.09 28.07 22.44
N ASP A 388 1.85 28.58 21.24
CA ASP A 388 0.66 29.37 20.90
C ASP A 388 -0.52 28.49 20.42
N ALA A 389 -0.24 27.30 19.90
CA ALA A 389 -1.26 26.30 19.59
C ALA A 389 -2.12 25.92 20.82
N GLU A 390 -1.56 26.00 22.02
CA GLU A 390 -2.30 25.77 23.27
C GLU A 390 -3.06 27.02 23.75
N ARG A 391 -2.59 28.21 23.36
CA ARG A 391 -3.06 29.52 23.82
C ARG A 391 -4.29 30.04 23.08
N GLY A 392 -4.91 29.38 22.09
CA GLY A 392 -6.22 29.83 21.58
C GLY A 392 -6.38 31.31 21.19
N LEU A 393 -7.61 31.83 21.21
CA LEU A 393 -7.89 33.27 21.11
C LEU A 393 -8.85 33.71 22.24
N SER A 394 -8.57 34.85 22.85
CA SER A 394 -9.46 35.52 23.80
C SER A 394 -10.71 36.05 23.10
N LYS A 395 -11.77 36.31 23.87
CA LYS A 395 -13.01 36.92 23.34
C LYS A 395 -12.73 38.26 22.66
N ALA A 396 -11.83 39.07 23.21
CA ALA A 396 -11.47 40.37 22.65
C ALA A 396 -10.79 40.23 21.29
N GLU A 397 -9.78 39.36 21.19
CA GLU A 397 -9.05 39.10 19.94
C GLU A 397 -9.98 38.57 18.84
N ILE A 398 -10.92 37.68 19.17
CA ILE A 398 -11.89 37.17 18.20
C ILE A 398 -12.79 38.30 17.70
N ILE A 399 -13.30 39.16 18.59
CA ILE A 399 -14.17 40.28 18.20
C ILE A 399 -13.43 41.28 17.31
N GLU A 400 -12.22 41.66 17.69
CA GLU A 400 -11.40 42.60 16.94
C GLU A 400 -11.00 42.03 15.57
N THR A 401 -10.68 40.73 15.50
CA THR A 401 -10.28 40.09 14.24
C THR A 401 -11.47 39.87 13.30
N VAL A 402 -12.59 39.37 13.82
CA VAL A 402 -13.73 38.94 12.99
C VAL A 402 -14.69 40.09 12.66
N TRP A 403 -14.95 40.97 13.63
CA TRP A 403 -15.91 42.08 13.48
C TRP A 403 -15.24 43.44 13.33
N LYS A 404 -13.93 43.57 13.61
CA LYS A 404 -13.20 44.86 13.56
C LYS A 404 -13.81 45.92 14.48
N GLU A 405 -14.35 45.46 15.61
CA GLU A 405 -14.98 46.28 16.66
C GLU A 405 -14.12 46.19 17.93
N SER A 406 -14.04 47.25 18.72
CA SER A 406 -13.41 47.20 20.05
C SER A 406 -14.28 46.39 21.02
N TYR A 407 -13.68 45.48 21.78
CA TYR A 407 -14.40 44.55 22.63
C TYR A 407 -15.17 45.24 23.78
N ARG A 408 -16.47 44.92 23.89
CA ARG A 408 -17.37 45.36 24.96
C ARG A 408 -18.19 44.16 25.44
N PRO A 409 -17.99 43.67 26.69
CA PRO A 409 -18.63 42.46 27.18
C PRO A 409 -20.16 42.49 27.05
N GLU A 410 -20.80 43.62 27.34
CA GLU A 410 -22.27 43.76 27.37
C GLU A 410 -22.90 43.57 25.99
N ALA A 411 -22.19 43.96 24.93
CA ALA A 411 -22.67 43.89 23.55
C ALA A 411 -22.22 42.61 22.83
N HIS A 412 -21.02 42.11 23.15
CA HIS A 412 -20.33 41.13 22.31
C HIS A 412 -20.38 39.69 22.82
N ASP A 413 -20.53 39.46 24.14
CA ASP A 413 -20.50 38.11 24.69
C ASP A 413 -21.64 37.24 24.15
N ASN A 414 -22.87 37.77 24.14
CA ASN A 414 -24.03 37.05 23.61
C ASN A 414 -23.88 36.77 22.10
N LYS A 415 -23.36 37.75 21.35
CA LYS A 415 -23.12 37.66 19.91
C LYS A 415 -22.08 36.58 19.59
N LEU A 416 -20.96 36.58 20.31
CA LEU A 416 -19.90 35.59 20.16
C LEU A 416 -20.37 34.19 20.56
N TYR A 417 -21.01 34.06 21.73
CA TYR A 417 -21.56 32.79 22.22
C TYR A 417 -22.53 32.16 21.22
N TYR A 418 -23.45 32.96 20.66
CA TYR A 418 -24.41 32.49 19.67
C TYR A 418 -23.72 31.95 18.40
N ASN A 419 -22.72 32.67 17.89
CA ASN A 419 -21.99 32.24 16.69
C ASN A 419 -21.12 31.01 16.95
N ILE A 420 -20.44 30.91 18.11
CA ILE A 420 -19.69 29.72 18.50
C ILE A 420 -20.60 28.50 18.62
N ASN A 421 -21.78 28.65 19.25
CA ASN A 421 -22.72 27.55 19.38
C ASN A 421 -23.28 27.11 18.01
N ARG A 422 -23.55 28.05 17.10
CA ARG A 422 -23.91 27.72 15.71
C ARG A 422 -22.80 27.00 14.98
N LEU A 423 -21.56 27.45 15.13
CA LEU A 423 -20.41 26.81 14.52
C LEU A 423 -20.25 25.37 15.04
N ARG A 424 -20.37 25.14 16.36
CA ARG A 424 -20.35 23.79 16.96
C ARG A 424 -21.41 22.88 16.36
N LYS A 425 -22.66 23.35 16.22
CA LYS A 425 -23.74 22.58 15.61
C LYS A 425 -23.46 22.15 14.16
N LEU A 426 -22.56 22.84 13.47
CA LEU A 426 -22.19 22.53 12.10
C LEU A 426 -20.99 21.58 12.04
N ILE A 427 -19.94 21.85 12.82
CA ILE A 427 -18.65 21.16 12.65
C ILE A 427 -18.44 20.02 13.64
N GLU A 428 -19.08 20.05 14.81
CA GLU A 428 -18.86 19.02 15.84
C GLU A 428 -19.62 17.75 15.51
N PRO A 429 -19.04 16.57 15.75
CA PRO A 429 -19.76 15.30 15.61
C PRO A 429 -20.85 15.14 16.67
N ASP A 430 -20.57 15.58 17.90
CA ASP A 430 -21.56 15.71 18.97
C ASP A 430 -21.45 17.09 19.63
N VAL A 431 -22.53 17.87 19.55
CA VAL A 431 -22.60 19.22 20.12
C VAL A 431 -22.49 19.22 21.64
N ARG A 432 -22.89 18.12 22.31
CA ARG A 432 -22.83 17.99 23.77
C ARG A 432 -21.41 17.73 24.28
N GLN A 433 -20.58 17.10 23.45
CA GLN A 433 -19.20 16.77 23.73
C GLN A 433 -18.31 17.32 22.61
N PRO A 434 -18.12 18.65 22.54
CA PRO A 434 -17.35 19.28 21.48
C PRO A 434 -15.91 18.76 21.47
N GLN A 435 -15.46 18.30 20.31
CA GLN A 435 -14.14 17.73 20.08
C GLN A 435 -13.23 18.67 19.30
N TYR A 436 -13.77 19.55 18.45
CA TYR A 436 -12.97 20.41 17.57
C TYR A 436 -12.80 21.81 18.14
N LEU A 437 -13.85 22.40 18.70
CA LEU A 437 -13.90 23.78 19.19
C LEU A 437 -14.18 23.80 20.69
N LEU A 438 -13.14 24.10 21.46
CA LEU A 438 -13.17 24.06 22.93
C LEU A 438 -13.32 25.47 23.53
N ASN A 439 -13.92 25.51 24.72
CA ASN A 439 -13.87 26.70 25.56
C ASN A 439 -12.49 26.75 26.23
N TRP A 440 -11.96 27.95 26.41
CA TRP A 440 -10.76 28.21 27.19
C TRP A 440 -11.02 29.41 28.14
N LYS A 441 -10.14 29.62 29.13
CA LYS A 441 -10.36 30.55 30.26
C LYS A 441 -10.80 31.94 29.82
N GLU A 442 -10.23 32.44 28.73
CA GLU A 442 -10.46 33.81 28.24
C GLU A 442 -11.20 33.86 26.90
N GLY A 443 -11.57 32.71 26.32
CA GLY A 443 -12.18 32.67 24.99
C GLY A 443 -12.35 31.26 24.44
N TYR A 444 -11.89 31.06 23.20
CA TYR A 444 -12.14 29.85 22.42
C TYR A 444 -10.88 29.39 21.71
N ARG A 445 -10.76 28.08 21.51
CA ARG A 445 -9.63 27.48 20.80
C ARG A 445 -10.04 26.22 20.05
N LEU A 446 -9.28 25.87 19.03
CA LEU A 446 -9.37 24.53 18.46
C LEU A 446 -8.73 23.51 19.42
N ALA A 447 -9.16 22.26 19.35
CA ALA A 447 -8.66 21.24 20.26
C ALA A 447 -7.15 21.00 20.06
N PRO A 448 -6.37 20.85 21.14
CA PRO A 448 -4.95 20.51 21.04
C PRO A 448 -4.74 19.23 20.23
N GLY A 449 -3.77 19.24 19.30
CA GLY A 449 -3.50 18.12 18.42
C GLY A 449 -4.44 17.97 17.21
N LEU A 450 -5.45 18.84 17.07
CA LEU A 450 -6.31 18.88 15.88
C LEU A 450 -5.48 19.23 14.64
N ARG A 451 -5.54 18.41 13.60
CA ARG A 451 -4.86 18.69 12.33
C ARG A 451 -5.75 19.53 11.43
N VAL A 452 -5.45 20.82 11.34
CA VAL A 452 -6.24 21.79 10.59
C VAL A 452 -5.51 22.20 9.32
N HIS A 453 -6.21 22.21 8.19
CA HIS A 453 -5.67 22.69 6.91
C HIS A 453 -6.51 23.84 6.36
N LEU A 454 -5.91 25.01 6.20
CA LEU A 454 -6.55 26.21 5.68
C LEU A 454 -6.12 26.48 4.23
N VAL A 455 -7.08 26.48 3.31
CA VAL A 455 -6.88 26.72 1.88
C VAL A 455 -7.41 28.10 1.51
N GLY A 456 -6.50 28.97 1.05
CA GLY A 456 -6.86 30.27 0.51
C GLY A 456 -7.12 31.36 1.55
N GLY A 457 -6.53 31.23 2.74
CA GLY A 457 -6.58 32.26 3.78
C GLY A 457 -6.21 33.64 3.24
N ASN A 458 -6.92 34.66 3.71
CA ASN A 458 -6.67 36.05 3.35
C ASN A 458 -5.22 36.44 3.67
N LYS A 459 -4.48 36.92 2.66
CA LYS A 459 -3.13 37.50 2.82
C LYS A 459 -3.11 38.67 3.83
N LEU A 460 -4.27 39.29 4.09
CA LEU A 460 -4.42 40.44 4.99
C LEU A 460 -4.06 40.19 6.47
N LEU A 461 -3.95 38.93 6.92
CA LEU A 461 -3.48 38.62 8.28
C LEU A 461 -1.94 38.46 8.38
N ARG A 462 -1.20 38.59 7.27
CA ARG A 462 0.27 38.44 7.26
C ARG A 462 1.03 39.77 7.07
N GLU A 463 0.35 40.87 6.79
CA GLU A 463 0.99 42.18 6.52
C GLU A 463 0.89 43.17 7.70
N GLY A 464 0.59 42.68 8.91
CA GLY A 464 0.53 43.50 10.14
C GLY A 464 1.84 43.57 10.95
N GLU A 465 2.88 42.85 10.53
CA GLU A 465 4.20 42.86 11.19
C GLU A 465 5.28 43.06 10.12
N SER A 466 5.50 44.31 9.74
CA SER A 466 6.69 44.80 9.01
C SER A 466 6.93 46.25 9.36
#